data_AF-A0A519IWI4-F1
#
_entry.id   AF-A0A519IWI4-F1
#
_cell.length_a   1.000
_cell.length_b   1.000
_cell.length_c   1.000
_cell.angle_alpha   90.00
_cell.angle_beta   90.00
_cell.angle_gamma   90.00
#
_symmetry.space_group_name_H-M   'P 1'
#
loop_
_entity.id
_entity.type
_entity.pdbx_description
1 polymer ?
#
loop_
_entity_poly.entity_id
_entity_poly.type
_entity_poly.pdbx_seq_one_letter_code
_entity_poly.pdbx_strand_id
1 'polypeptide(L)'
;MRTMIAGLTAALALTAGAAQAQEMSAADQQDIQCFALVAAQAGEGEQSPEKMASLATAMMFYLGRMEGRSPNTDWLARIETYLRSSEVEKLPTHAERCATEMMSKGKALIDWGARLQAQAGAQKGG
;
A
#
# COMPACT_ATOMS: atom_id res chain seq x y z
N MET A 1 -30.94 63.60 0.01
CA MET A 1 -31.08 62.87 -1.27
C MET A 1 -30.99 61.38 -0.97
N ARG A 2 -31.89 60.62 -1.62
CA ARG A 2 -32.21 59.18 -1.52
C ARG A 2 -31.17 58.22 -0.91
N THR A 3 -31.63 57.52 0.13
CA THR A 3 -31.26 56.17 0.57
C THR A 3 -31.43 55.14 -0.56
N MET A 4 -30.48 54.19 -0.70
CA MET A 4 -30.76 52.81 -1.14
C MET A 4 -29.74 51.85 -0.52
N ILE A 5 -30.25 50.97 0.35
CA ILE A 5 -29.64 49.72 0.80
C ILE A 5 -30.14 48.63 -0.16
N ALA A 6 -29.24 47.93 -0.83
CA ALA A 6 -29.50 46.66 -1.51
C ALA A 6 -28.17 45.88 -1.43
N GLY A 7 -28.02 44.82 -0.64
CA GLY A 7 -28.89 43.65 -0.60
C GLY A 7 -28.39 42.64 -1.63
N LEU A 8 -27.20 42.07 -1.45
CA LEU A 8 -26.77 40.88 -2.18
C LEU A 8 -26.56 39.72 -1.20
N THR A 9 -27.58 38.86 -1.20
CA THR A 9 -27.66 37.52 -0.64
C THR A 9 -26.42 36.69 -1.00
N ALA A 10 -25.73 36.23 0.03
CA ALA A 10 -24.69 35.22 -0.06
C ALA A 10 -25.30 33.88 -0.52
N ALA A 11 -25.12 33.53 -1.79
CA ALA A 11 -25.33 32.17 -2.26
C ALA A 11 -24.10 31.33 -1.86
N LEU A 12 -24.08 30.85 -0.62
CA LEU A 12 -23.25 29.73 -0.21
C LEU A 12 -23.75 28.50 -0.96
N ALA A 13 -23.29 28.33 -2.19
CA ALA A 13 -23.46 27.09 -2.93
C ALA A 13 -22.83 25.97 -2.10
N LEU A 14 -23.67 25.15 -1.48
CA LEU A 14 -23.27 23.88 -0.92
C LEU A 14 -22.74 23.03 -2.08
N THR A 15 -21.43 23.07 -2.31
CA THR A 15 -20.75 21.94 -2.93
C THR A 15 -20.76 20.83 -1.90
N ALA A 16 -21.92 20.18 -1.77
CA ALA A 16 -22.00 18.85 -1.20
C ALA A 16 -21.12 17.98 -2.10
N GLY A 17 -19.85 17.87 -1.73
CA GLY A 17 -18.95 16.90 -2.31
C GLY A 17 -19.60 15.56 -2.08
N ALA A 18 -20.16 14.98 -3.14
CA ALA A 18 -20.48 13.58 -3.14
C ALA A 18 -19.16 12.89 -2.76
N ALA A 19 -19.09 12.34 -1.56
CA ALA A 19 -18.07 11.38 -1.21
C ALA A 19 -18.31 10.19 -2.14
N GLN A 20 -17.77 10.27 -3.36
CA GLN A 20 -17.69 9.14 -4.25
C GLN A 20 -16.87 8.13 -3.47
N ALA A 21 -17.50 7.02 -3.08
CA ALA A 21 -16.79 5.89 -2.52
C ALA A 21 -15.68 5.56 -3.53
N GLN A 22 -14.44 5.95 -3.21
CA GLN A 22 -13.35 5.84 -4.16
C GLN A 22 -13.10 4.36 -4.40
N GLU A 23 -13.51 3.92 -5.59
CA GLU A 23 -13.32 2.56 -6.06
C GLU A 23 -11.82 2.26 -6.02
N MET A 24 -11.49 1.09 -5.48
CA MET A 24 -10.09 0.70 -5.33
C MET A 24 -9.49 0.49 -6.72
N SER A 25 -8.33 1.07 -6.98
CA SER A 25 -7.64 0.83 -8.24
C SER A 25 -7.25 -0.65 -8.36
N ALA A 26 -7.12 -1.16 -9.59
CA ALA A 26 -6.67 -2.53 -9.81
C ALA A 26 -5.29 -2.80 -9.17
N ALA A 27 -4.41 -1.80 -9.14
CA ALA A 27 -3.10 -1.90 -8.50
C ALA A 27 -3.20 -2.01 -6.97
N ASP A 28 -4.07 -1.22 -6.34
CA ASP A 28 -4.32 -1.33 -4.90
C ASP A 28 -4.97 -2.66 -4.53
N GLN A 29 -5.87 -3.16 -5.38
CA GLN A 29 -6.48 -4.47 -5.18
C GLN A 29 -5.43 -5.59 -5.20
N GLN A 30 -4.49 -5.54 -6.14
CA GLN A 30 -3.40 -6.50 -6.24
C GLN A 30 -2.48 -6.45 -5.01
N ASP A 31 -2.21 -5.24 -4.50
CA ASP A 31 -1.36 -5.07 -3.32
C ASP A 31 -2.06 -5.52 -2.04
N ILE A 32 -3.37 -5.27 -1.88
CA ILE A 32 -4.17 -5.83 -0.77
C ILE A 32 -4.15 -7.37 -0.81
N GLN A 33 -4.31 -7.98 -1.98
CA GLN A 33 -4.25 -9.44 -2.12
C GLN A 33 -2.89 -9.99 -1.64
N CYS A 34 -1.79 -9.34 -2.02
CA CYS A 34 -0.46 -9.78 -1.60
C CYS A 34 -0.17 -9.48 -0.13
N PHE A 35 -0.63 -8.34 0.39
CA PHE A 35 -0.57 -8.05 1.83
C PHE A 35 -1.30 -9.13 2.62
N ALA A 36 -2.55 -9.44 2.23
CA ALA A 36 -3.40 -10.40 2.93
C ALA A 36 -2.82 -11.82 2.88
N LEU A 37 -2.21 -12.23 1.77
CA LEU A 37 -1.49 -13.51 1.67
C LEU A 37 -0.31 -13.60 2.66
N VAL A 38 0.45 -12.51 2.81
CA VAL A 38 1.58 -12.46 3.76
C VAL A 38 1.07 -12.43 5.20
N ALA A 39 0.00 -11.67 5.46
CA ALA A 39 -0.64 -11.61 6.77
C ALA A 39 -1.21 -12.97 7.20
N ALA A 40 -1.82 -13.71 6.26
CA ALA A 40 -2.29 -15.07 6.50
C ALA A 40 -1.13 -15.99 6.94
N GLN A 41 -0.01 -15.97 6.22
CA GLN A 41 1.21 -16.72 6.60
C GLN A 41 1.77 -16.31 7.96
N ALA A 42 1.67 -15.02 8.33
CA ALA A 42 2.11 -14.55 9.65
C ALA A 42 1.23 -15.05 10.80
N GLY A 43 -0.03 -15.43 10.51
CA GLY A 43 -0.95 -16.05 11.46
C GLY A 43 -0.82 -17.58 11.55
N GLU A 44 -0.03 -18.21 10.69
CA GLU A 44 0.15 -19.67 10.67
C GLU A 44 1.12 -20.13 11.76
N GLY A 45 0.59 -20.60 12.89
CA GLY A 45 1.38 -21.28 13.92
C GLY A 45 2.53 -20.44 14.50
N GLU A 46 3.48 -21.13 15.13
CA GLU A 46 4.69 -20.49 15.65
C GLU A 46 5.71 -20.30 14.53
N GLN A 47 6.16 -19.07 14.32
CA GLN A 47 7.14 -18.69 13.32
C GLN A 47 8.44 -18.25 14.01
N SER A 48 9.60 -18.51 13.39
CA SER A 48 10.86 -18.00 13.93
C SER A 48 10.87 -16.45 13.92
N PRO A 49 11.60 -15.79 14.83
CA PRO A 49 11.73 -14.34 14.84
C PRO A 49 12.20 -13.76 13.49
N GLU A 50 13.12 -14.44 12.81
CA GLU A 50 13.66 -14.03 11.50
C GLU A 50 12.59 -14.12 10.40
N LYS A 51 11.77 -15.18 10.45
CA LYS A 51 10.66 -15.35 9.51
C LYS A 51 9.58 -14.29 9.75
N MET A 52 9.26 -13.99 11.00
CA MET A 52 8.33 -12.91 11.35
C MET A 52 8.82 -11.55 10.88
N ALA A 53 10.10 -11.23 11.06
CA ALA A 53 10.69 -9.99 10.54
C ALA A 53 10.62 -9.91 9.01
N SER A 54 10.84 -11.03 8.32
CA SER A 54 10.72 -11.12 6.86
C SER A 54 9.28 -10.89 6.38
N LEU A 55 8.29 -11.48 7.06
CA LEU A 55 6.87 -11.28 6.76
C LEU A 55 6.44 -9.83 7.03
N ALA A 56 6.89 -9.24 8.15
CA ALA A 56 6.66 -7.83 8.46
C ALA A 56 7.23 -6.90 7.37
N THR A 57 8.42 -7.21 6.86
CA THR A 57 9.03 -6.46 5.75
C THR A 57 8.19 -6.53 4.48
N ALA A 58 7.68 -7.71 4.14
CA ALA A 58 6.79 -7.88 2.99
C ALA A 58 5.46 -7.12 3.16
N MET A 59 4.87 -7.13 4.36
CA MET A 59 3.67 -6.34 4.67
C MET A 59 3.93 -4.84 4.54
N MET A 60 5.04 -4.34 5.09
CA MET A 60 5.43 -2.92 4.96
C MET A 60 5.62 -2.51 3.50
N PHE A 61 6.20 -3.37 2.66
CA PHE A 61 6.38 -3.09 1.24
C PHE A 61 5.05 -2.87 0.51
N TYR A 62 4.06 -3.77 0.68
CA TYR A 62 2.76 -3.62 0.03
C TYR A 62 1.94 -2.46 0.62
N LEU A 63 1.99 -2.27 1.94
CA LEU A 63 1.34 -1.13 2.59
C LEU A 63 1.90 0.20 2.06
N GLY A 64 3.22 0.35 2.02
CA GLY A 64 3.87 1.56 1.51
C GLY A 64 3.57 1.84 0.03
N ARG A 65 3.40 0.79 -0.80
CA ARG A 65 2.95 0.95 -2.20
C ARG A 65 1.54 1.54 -2.28
N MET A 66 0.63 1.06 -1.46
CA MET A 66 -0.76 1.53 -1.41
C MET A 66 -0.84 2.95 -0.85
N GLU A 67 -0.17 3.23 0.26
CA GLU A 67 -0.07 4.57 0.85
C GLU A 67 0.57 5.58 -0.11
N GLY A 68 1.60 5.16 -0.86
CA GLY A 68 2.24 6.00 -1.86
C GLY A 68 1.34 6.37 -3.04
N ARG A 69 0.38 5.50 -3.40
CA ARG A 69 -0.60 5.80 -4.49
C ARG A 69 -1.80 6.57 -4.00
N SER A 70 -2.36 6.21 -2.84
CA SER A 70 -3.52 6.88 -2.24
C SER A 70 -3.25 7.20 -0.76
N PRO A 71 -2.62 8.34 -0.46
CA PRO A 71 -2.16 8.67 0.90
C PRO A 71 -3.30 9.04 1.86
N ASN A 72 -4.49 9.36 1.36
CA ASN A 72 -5.65 9.74 2.18
C ASN A 72 -6.60 8.57 2.47
N THR A 73 -6.21 7.34 2.09
CA THR A 73 -7.01 6.14 2.29
C THR A 73 -6.63 5.46 3.60
N ASP A 74 -7.62 5.09 4.43
CA ASP A 74 -7.40 4.20 5.58
C ASP A 74 -7.17 2.76 5.10
N TRP A 75 -5.92 2.46 4.76
CA TRP A 75 -5.53 1.18 4.21
C TRP A 75 -5.64 0.05 5.22
N LEU A 76 -5.35 0.31 6.50
CA LEU A 76 -5.48 -0.72 7.53
C LEU A 76 -6.95 -1.14 7.69
N ALA A 77 -7.88 -0.20 7.75
CA ALA A 77 -9.31 -0.53 7.80
C ALA A 77 -9.79 -1.30 6.54
N ARG A 78 -9.27 -0.94 5.35
CA ARG A 78 -9.59 -1.67 4.10
C ARG A 78 -9.01 -3.09 4.09
N ILE A 79 -7.78 -3.28 4.56
CA ILE A 79 -7.14 -4.58 4.69
C ILE A 79 -7.90 -5.46 5.66
N GLU A 80 -8.28 -4.93 6.83
CA GLU A 80 -9.09 -5.69 7.78
C GLU A 80 -10.44 -6.11 7.19
N THR A 81 -11.08 -5.21 6.42
CA THR A 81 -12.33 -5.52 5.71
C THR A 81 -12.10 -6.64 4.69
N TYR A 82 -11.00 -6.59 3.95
CA TYR A 82 -10.63 -7.62 2.99
C TYR A 82 -10.38 -8.98 3.67
N LEU A 83 -9.65 -9.02 4.78
CA LEU A 83 -9.35 -10.24 5.54
C LEU A 83 -10.59 -10.90 6.14
N ARG A 84 -11.66 -10.13 6.38
CA ARG A 84 -12.98 -10.62 6.84
C ARG A 84 -13.92 -11.01 5.70
N SER A 85 -13.52 -10.80 4.44
CA SER A 85 -14.34 -11.10 3.27
C SER A 85 -14.11 -12.52 2.74
N SER A 86 -15.01 -13.02 1.91
CA SER A 86 -14.84 -14.30 1.20
C SER A 86 -13.67 -14.28 0.20
N GLU A 87 -13.10 -13.11 -0.13
CA GLU A 87 -11.93 -13.02 -1.01
C GLU A 87 -10.67 -13.64 -0.37
N VAL A 88 -10.66 -13.81 0.96
CA VAL A 88 -9.55 -14.48 1.66
C VAL A 88 -9.37 -15.93 1.20
N GLU A 89 -10.45 -16.60 0.81
CA GLU A 89 -10.44 -17.99 0.32
C GLU A 89 -9.73 -18.12 -1.03
N LYS A 90 -9.63 -17.01 -1.78
CA LYS A 90 -8.98 -16.95 -3.10
C LYS A 90 -7.51 -16.58 -3.01
N LEU A 91 -6.97 -16.24 -1.83
CA LEU A 91 -5.57 -15.86 -1.66
C LEU A 91 -4.57 -16.86 -2.26
N PRO A 92 -4.75 -18.20 -2.17
CA PRO A 92 -3.84 -19.15 -2.80
C PRO A 92 -3.69 -18.95 -4.32
N THR A 93 -4.74 -18.44 -4.99
CA THR A 93 -4.71 -18.18 -6.44
C THR A 93 -3.80 -16.99 -6.81
N HIS A 94 -3.39 -16.18 -5.83
CA HIS A 94 -2.50 -15.03 -6.02
C HIS A 94 -1.05 -15.32 -5.59
N ALA A 95 -0.79 -16.49 -5.01
CA ALA A 95 0.48 -16.81 -4.38
C ALA A 95 1.68 -16.69 -5.33
N GLU A 96 1.57 -17.25 -6.54
CA GLU A 96 2.65 -17.21 -7.53
C GLU A 96 3.00 -15.77 -7.95
N ARG A 97 1.98 -14.93 -8.21
CA ARG A 97 2.17 -13.52 -8.55
C ARG A 97 2.86 -12.78 -7.41
N CYS A 98 2.32 -12.88 -6.19
CA CYS A 98 2.84 -12.16 -5.05
C CYS A 98 4.27 -12.59 -4.67
N ALA A 99 4.58 -13.88 -4.80
CA ALA A 99 5.94 -14.40 -4.63
C ALA A 99 6.88 -13.84 -5.72
N THR A 100 6.45 -13.85 -6.97
CA THR A 100 7.24 -13.34 -8.11
C THR A 100 7.56 -11.85 -7.95
N GLU A 101 6.58 -11.04 -7.57
CA GLU A 101 6.78 -9.61 -7.30
C GLU A 101 7.81 -9.38 -6.19
N MET A 102 7.68 -10.09 -5.07
CA MET A 102 8.59 -9.94 -3.93
C MET A 102 10.01 -10.41 -4.27
N MET A 103 10.16 -11.55 -4.95
CA MET A 103 11.46 -12.05 -5.41
C MET A 103 12.12 -11.10 -6.40
N SER A 104 11.34 -10.55 -7.34
CA SER A 104 11.84 -9.57 -8.32
C SER A 104 12.40 -8.32 -7.63
N LYS A 105 11.67 -7.78 -6.64
CA LYS A 105 12.14 -6.62 -5.87
C LYS A 105 13.33 -6.95 -4.97
N GLY A 106 13.32 -8.10 -4.31
CA GLY A 106 14.46 -8.58 -3.52
C GLY A 106 15.72 -8.68 -4.37
N LYS A 107 15.63 -9.30 -5.55
CA LYS A 107 16.75 -9.38 -6.50
C LYS A 107 17.26 -7.99 -6.91
N ALA A 108 16.36 -7.07 -7.23
CA ALA A 108 16.74 -5.71 -7.62
C ALA A 108 17.50 -4.97 -6.50
N LEU A 109 17.08 -5.14 -5.24
CA LEU A 109 17.75 -4.56 -4.08
C LEU A 109 19.14 -5.15 -3.84
N ILE A 110 19.28 -6.48 -3.96
CA ILE A 110 20.57 -7.17 -3.83
C ILE A 110 21.54 -6.69 -4.92
N ASP A 111 21.09 -6.70 -6.18
CA ASP A 111 21.91 -6.27 -7.32
C ASP A 111 22.32 -4.79 -7.17
N TRP A 112 21.43 -3.94 -6.65
CA TRP A 112 21.73 -2.53 -6.37
C TRP A 112 22.75 -2.36 -5.24
N GLY A 113 22.59 -3.07 -4.12
CA GLY A 113 23.52 -3.04 -3.00
C GLY A 113 24.94 -3.47 -3.40
N ALA A 114 25.05 -4.53 -4.21
CA ALA A 114 26.34 -4.99 -4.73
C ALA A 114 27.04 -3.92 -5.58
N ARG A 115 26.30 -3.18 -6.41
CA ARG A 115 26.86 -2.05 -7.19
C ARG A 115 27.36 -0.93 -6.30
N LEU A 116 26.62 -0.57 -5.24
CA LEU A 116 27.05 0.47 -4.30
C LEU A 116 28.33 0.09 -3.55
N GLN A 117 28.45 -1.16 -3.12
CA GLN A 117 29.65 -1.65 -2.45
C GLN A 117 30.88 -1.61 -3.38
N ALA A 118 30.72 -2.01 -4.64
CA ALA A 118 31.79 -1.93 -5.62
C ALA A 118 32.26 -0.48 -5.86
N GLN A 119 31.32 0.47 -5.97
CA GLN A 119 31.64 1.89 -6.12
C GLN A 119 32.35 2.47 -4.89
N ALA A 120 31.87 2.14 -3.69
CA ALA A 120 32.49 2.59 -2.44
C ALA A 120 33.89 2.02 -2.25
N GLY A 121 34.14 0.78 -2.70
CA GLY A 121 35.47 0.17 -2.71
C GLY A 121 36.44 0.90 -3.66
N ALA A 122 35.97 1.26 -4.85
CA ALA A 122 36.77 1.99 -5.84
C ALA A 122 37.15 3.41 -5.35
N GLN A 123 36.27 4.08 -4.60
CA GLN A 123 36.53 5.43 -4.05
C GLN A 123 37.54 5.44 -2.90
N LYS A 124 37.76 4.31 -2.20
CA LYS A 124 38.74 4.21 -1.10
C LYS A 124 40.15 3.82 -1.57
N GLY A 125 40.30 3.41 -2.83
CA GLY A 125 41.56 2.90 -3.39
C GLY A 125 42.23 3.80 -4.42
N GLY A 126 41.71 5.01 -4.66
CA GLY A 126 42.31 6.05 -5.51
C GLY A 126 42.61 7.31 -4.70
#